data_AF-A0A954MG17-F1
#
_entry.id   AF-A0A954MG17-F1
#
_cell.length_a   1.000
_cell.length_b   1.000
_cell.length_c   1.000
_cell.angle_alpha   90.00
_cell.angle_beta   90.00
_cell.angle_gamma   90.00
#
_symmetry.space_group_name_H-M   'P 1'
#
loop_
_entity.id
_entity.type
_entity.pdbx_description
1 polymer ?
#
loop_
_entity_poly.entity_id
_entity_poly.type
_entity_poly.pdbx_seq_one_letter_code
_entity_poly.pdbx_strand_id
1 'polypeptide(L)'
;LNMSGGTLAPGNSPGMTTINGDYLLTGGLLDMELAGLTQGTGYDFLDINGNWTITGGDLQISLLGGFTPMAGNSFDLFDFNSLTGMFDNVFLPTLGSGLSWNTSSLYTTGVLSVNNAAAVPEPSTFGLLAIGSLSCIVLRRRRSGLAKQV
;
A
#
# COMPACT_ATOMS: atom_id res chain seq x y z
N LEU A 1 17.82 21.16 -5.55
CA LEU A 1 16.50 21.71 -5.14
C LEU A 1 16.28 21.46 -3.65
N ASN A 2 15.72 22.41 -2.90
CA ASN A 2 15.28 22.17 -1.52
C ASN A 2 13.77 22.45 -1.43
N MET A 3 13.00 21.50 -0.92
CA MET A 3 11.57 21.62 -0.70
C MET A 3 11.27 21.41 0.78
N SER A 4 10.65 22.42 1.40
CA SER A 4 10.30 22.43 2.83
C SER A 4 8.80 22.58 3.09
N GLY A 5 7.99 22.48 2.04
CA GLY A 5 6.54 22.62 2.05
C GLY A 5 5.97 22.75 0.62
N GLY A 6 4.65 22.60 0.49
CA GLY A 6 3.96 22.61 -0.80
C GLY A 6 3.79 21.21 -1.41
N THR A 7 3.27 21.17 -2.64
CA THR A 7 3.05 19.92 -3.39
C THR A 7 3.94 19.89 -4.62
N LEU A 8 4.70 18.81 -4.78
CA LEU A 8 5.35 18.46 -6.03
C LEU A 8 4.47 17.40 -6.72
N ALA A 9 3.89 17.77 -7.86
CA ALA A 9 3.10 16.88 -8.72
C ALA A 9 3.80 16.81 -10.10
N PRO A 10 4.25 15.64 -10.57
CA PRO A 10 5.03 15.55 -11.80
C PRO A 10 4.27 15.93 -13.09
N GLY A 11 4.65 17.05 -13.71
CA GLY A 11 4.19 17.42 -15.06
C GLY A 11 2.70 17.78 -15.18
N ASN A 12 2.11 17.59 -16.38
CA ASN A 12 0.65 17.68 -16.62
C ASN A 12 0.06 16.26 -16.52
N SER A 13 -0.14 15.82 -15.29
CA SER A 13 -0.28 14.42 -14.92
C SER A 13 -1.28 13.57 -15.75
N PRO A 14 -0.98 12.27 -15.98
CA PRO A 14 0.31 11.66 -15.68
C PRO A 14 1.46 12.23 -16.54
N GLY A 15 2.63 12.47 -15.93
CA GLY A 15 3.73 13.20 -16.54
C GLY A 15 5.10 12.93 -15.92
N MET A 16 6.14 13.54 -16.51
CA MET A 16 7.52 13.41 -16.05
C MET A 16 8.03 14.75 -15.52
N THR A 17 8.73 14.72 -14.40
CA THR A 17 9.49 15.86 -13.88
C THR A 17 10.95 15.47 -13.69
N THR A 18 11.86 16.27 -14.23
CA THR A 18 13.30 16.07 -14.07
C THR A 18 13.88 17.15 -13.16
N ILE A 19 14.61 16.72 -12.14
CA ILE A 19 15.44 17.57 -11.29
C ILE A 19 16.91 17.36 -11.70
N ASN A 20 17.52 18.42 -12.23
CA ASN A 20 18.94 18.39 -12.57
C ASN A 20 19.78 18.76 -11.33
N GLY A 21 20.36 17.75 -10.68
CA GLY A 21 21.18 17.87 -9.48
C GLY A 21 20.50 17.31 -8.23
N ASP A 22 21.09 17.57 -7.07
CA ASP A 22 20.63 17.01 -5.80
C ASP A 22 19.25 17.55 -5.39
N TYR A 23 18.44 16.69 -4.76
CA TYR A 23 17.14 17.04 -4.21
C TYR A 23 17.11 16.79 -2.70
N LEU A 24 16.75 17.82 -1.93
CA LEU A 24 16.48 17.73 -0.51
C LEU A 24 14.98 17.97 -0.28
N LEU A 25 14.28 16.96 0.22
CA LEU A 25 12.91 17.05 0.69
C LEU A 25 12.92 17.05 2.23
N THR A 26 12.48 18.16 2.81
CA THR A 26 12.41 18.38 4.27
C THR A 26 10.98 18.44 4.79
N GLY A 27 9.99 18.45 3.90
CA GLY A 27 8.56 18.53 4.21
C GLY A 27 7.73 18.81 2.94
N GLY A 28 6.41 18.63 3.02
CA GLY A 28 5.48 18.78 1.89
C GLY A 28 4.96 17.45 1.37
N LEU A 29 4.29 17.49 0.21
CA LEU A 29 3.67 16.33 -0.44
C LEU A 29 4.30 16.07 -1.82
N LEU A 30 4.76 14.86 -2.07
CA LEU A 30 4.96 14.34 -3.42
C LEU A 30 3.68 13.61 -3.83
N ASP A 31 2.93 14.18 -4.77
CA ASP A 31 1.66 13.63 -5.27
C ASP A 31 1.92 12.99 -6.63
N MET A 32 1.56 11.71 -6.79
CA MET A 32 1.81 10.96 -8.03
C MET A 32 0.59 10.17 -8.46
N GLU A 33 0.36 10.11 -9.77
CA GLU A 33 -0.84 9.54 -10.38
C GLU A 33 -0.52 8.32 -11.23
N LEU A 34 -1.33 7.25 -11.08
CA LEU A 34 -1.28 6.05 -11.92
C LEU A 34 -2.59 5.90 -12.72
N ALA A 35 -2.50 5.94 -14.03
CA ALA A 35 -3.61 5.76 -14.98
C ALA A 35 -3.39 4.60 -15.98
N GLY A 36 -2.24 3.92 -15.91
CA GLY A 36 -1.81 2.89 -16.86
C GLY A 36 -0.41 2.38 -16.51
N LEU A 37 0.20 1.61 -17.42
CA LEU A 37 1.48 0.93 -17.18
C LEU A 37 2.68 1.54 -17.93
N THR A 38 2.49 2.65 -18.63
CA THR A 38 3.57 3.32 -19.36
C THR A 38 4.10 4.49 -18.54
N GLN A 39 5.41 4.51 -18.26
CA GLN A 39 6.04 5.59 -17.50
C GLN A 39 5.88 6.95 -18.19
N GLY A 40 5.69 8.01 -17.42
CA GLY A 40 5.60 9.41 -17.86
C GLY A 40 4.37 9.76 -18.70
N THR A 41 3.46 8.81 -18.95
CA THR A 41 2.24 9.00 -19.77
C THR A 41 1.05 8.23 -19.22
N GLY A 42 1.28 7.01 -18.74
CA GLY A 42 0.32 6.21 -17.98
C GLY A 42 0.52 6.33 -16.48
N TYR A 43 1.68 6.75 -16.00
CA TYR A 43 1.89 7.10 -14.60
C TYR A 43 3.00 8.13 -14.43
N ASP A 44 3.00 8.83 -13.31
CA ASP A 44 3.98 9.87 -13.01
C ASP A 44 5.38 9.33 -12.76
N PHE A 45 6.37 10.13 -13.16
CA PHE A 45 7.77 9.81 -12.93
C PHE A 45 8.57 11.03 -12.49
N LEU A 46 9.35 10.86 -11.43
CA LEU A 46 10.29 11.86 -10.92
C LEU A 46 11.73 11.40 -11.16
N ASP A 47 12.40 12.03 -12.13
CA ASP A 47 13.80 11.77 -12.47
C ASP A 47 14.73 12.74 -11.75
N ILE A 48 15.60 12.25 -10.87
CA ILE A 48 16.56 13.07 -10.13
C ILE A 48 17.96 12.72 -10.59
N ASN A 49 18.56 13.62 -11.38
CA ASN A 49 19.93 13.52 -11.87
C ASN A 49 20.95 13.92 -10.77
N GLY A 50 20.83 13.34 -9.58
CA GLY A 50 21.59 13.69 -8.39
C GLY A 50 21.26 12.81 -7.18
N ASN A 51 21.76 13.20 -6.01
CA ASN A 51 21.44 12.55 -4.75
C ASN A 51 20.10 13.06 -4.22
N TRP A 52 19.23 12.15 -3.78
CA TRP A 52 17.99 12.46 -3.11
C TRP A 52 18.12 12.25 -1.61
N THR A 53 17.86 13.30 -0.84
CA THR A 53 17.79 13.24 0.63
C THR A 53 16.38 13.57 1.08
N ILE A 54 15.76 12.69 1.86
CA ILE A 54 14.44 12.88 2.45
C ILE A 54 14.60 12.93 3.98
N THR A 55 14.29 14.08 4.57
CA THR A 55 14.28 14.25 6.02
C THR A 55 12.89 14.55 6.58
N GLY A 56 11.87 14.58 5.72
CA GLY A 56 10.46 14.71 6.09
C GLY A 56 9.56 14.83 4.85
N GLY A 57 8.24 14.88 5.07
CA GLY A 57 7.23 14.99 4.01
C GLY A 57 6.62 13.65 3.59
N ASP A 58 5.55 13.72 2.81
CA ASP A 58 4.67 12.59 2.50
C ASP A 58 4.70 12.23 1.02
N LEU A 59 4.52 10.94 0.72
CA LEU A 59 4.22 10.44 -0.62
C LEU A 59 2.73 10.07 -0.70
N GLN A 60 2.03 10.58 -1.71
CA GLN A 60 0.66 10.18 -2.04
C GLN A 60 0.60 9.61 -3.44
N ILE A 61 -0.05 8.45 -3.57
CA ILE A 61 -0.34 7.82 -4.85
C ILE A 61 -1.86 7.83 -5.08
N SER A 62 -2.29 8.20 -6.28
CA SER A 62 -3.69 8.14 -6.68
C SER A 62 -3.90 7.31 -7.96
N LEU A 63 -5.08 6.70 -8.10
CA LEU A 63 -5.48 5.99 -9.32
C LEU A 63 -6.42 6.87 -10.13
N LEU A 64 -6.12 7.08 -11.41
CA LEU A 64 -6.93 7.90 -12.31
C LEU A 64 -7.64 7.06 -13.38
N GLY A 65 -8.69 7.65 -13.97
CA GLY A 65 -9.35 7.08 -15.16
C GLY A 65 -10.00 5.70 -14.95
N GLY A 66 -10.23 5.29 -13.70
CA GLY A 66 -10.73 3.95 -13.37
C GLY A 66 -9.68 2.84 -13.51
N PHE A 67 -8.39 3.20 -13.57
CA PHE A 67 -7.30 2.23 -13.62
C PHE A 67 -7.31 1.31 -12.40
N THR A 68 -7.18 0.01 -12.65
CA THR A 68 -7.19 -1.04 -11.62
C THR A 68 -5.90 -1.85 -11.71
N PRO A 69 -4.87 -1.53 -10.90
CA PRO A 69 -3.63 -2.28 -10.89
C PRO A 69 -3.86 -3.76 -10.59
N MET A 70 -3.12 -4.63 -11.26
CA MET A 70 -3.18 -6.08 -11.11
C MET A 70 -1.88 -6.61 -10.48
N ALA A 71 -1.95 -7.78 -9.85
CA ALA A 71 -0.75 -8.46 -9.37
C ALA A 71 0.29 -8.65 -10.49
N GLY A 72 1.55 -8.38 -10.17
CA GLY A 72 2.66 -8.37 -11.10
C GLY A 72 2.90 -7.01 -11.77
N ASN A 73 1.98 -6.05 -11.66
CA ASN A 73 2.27 -4.67 -12.11
C ASN A 73 3.33 -4.03 -11.22
N SER A 74 4.18 -3.23 -11.84
CA SER A 74 5.22 -2.45 -11.17
C SER A 74 5.31 -1.07 -11.81
N PHE A 75 5.54 -0.07 -10.99
CA PHE A 75 5.61 1.33 -11.35
C PHE A 75 6.96 1.84 -10.87
N ASP A 76 7.81 2.22 -11.81
CA ASP A 76 9.08 2.86 -11.51
C ASP A 76 8.83 4.36 -11.37
N LEU A 77 8.60 4.79 -10.13
CA LEU A 77 8.10 6.11 -9.83
C LEU A 77 9.22 7.15 -9.81
N PHE A 78 10.45 6.74 -9.51
CA PHE A 78 11.54 7.68 -9.37
C PHE A 78 12.92 7.07 -9.54
N ASP A 79 13.76 7.78 -10.27
CA ASP A 79 15.19 7.48 -10.42
C ASP A 79 16.04 8.50 -9.67
N PHE A 80 17.16 8.03 -9.14
CA PHE A 80 18.12 8.83 -8.39
C PHE A 80 19.52 8.17 -8.40
N ASN A 81 20.58 8.95 -8.17
CA ASN A 81 21.92 8.38 -8.03
C ASN A 81 22.11 7.67 -6.69
N SER A 82 21.59 8.28 -5.62
CA SER A 82 21.53 7.69 -4.29
C SER A 82 20.37 8.27 -3.50
N LEU A 83 19.82 7.49 -2.57
CA LEU A 83 18.74 7.92 -1.68
C LEU A 83 19.19 7.79 -0.22
N THR A 84 18.93 8.84 0.56
CA THR A 84 19.09 8.82 2.02
C THR A 84 17.81 9.26 2.69
N GLY A 85 17.36 8.50 3.70
CA GLY A 85 16.14 8.77 4.45
C GLY A 85 14.89 8.18 3.81
N MET A 86 13.72 8.54 4.34
CA MET A 86 12.41 8.02 3.96
C MET A 86 11.35 9.11 4.14
N PHE A 87 10.23 8.99 3.42
CA PHE A 87 9.02 9.78 3.68
C PHE A 87 8.49 9.52 5.09
N ASP A 88 7.86 10.53 5.69
CA ASP A 88 7.17 10.42 6.98
C ASP A 88 5.95 9.49 6.85
N ASN A 89 5.19 9.66 5.77
CA ASN A 89 4.05 8.80 5.43
C ASN A 89 4.03 8.44 3.94
N VAL A 90 3.46 7.26 3.65
CA VAL A 90 3.17 6.81 2.29
C VAL A 90 1.69 6.45 2.21
N PHE A 91 0.92 7.27 1.50
CA PHE A 91 -0.51 7.11 1.30
C PHE A 91 -0.77 6.40 -0.03
N LEU A 92 -1.18 5.14 0.06
CA LEU A 92 -1.47 4.31 -1.12
C LEU A 92 -2.98 4.09 -1.26
N PRO A 93 -3.51 4.07 -2.50
CA PRO A 93 -4.92 3.85 -2.74
C PRO A 93 -5.28 2.39 -2.49
N THR A 94 -6.53 2.14 -2.10
CA THR A 94 -7.04 0.78 -1.93
C THR A 94 -7.03 0.03 -3.25
N LEU A 95 -6.50 -1.19 -3.26
CA LEU A 95 -6.52 -2.09 -4.40
C LEU A 95 -7.75 -2.99 -4.40
N GLY A 96 -7.97 -3.69 -5.53
CA GLY A 96 -8.97 -4.74 -5.62
C GLY A 96 -8.75 -5.84 -4.57
N SER A 97 -9.82 -6.59 -4.25
CA SER A 97 -9.78 -7.67 -3.27
C SER A 97 -8.70 -8.71 -3.60
N GLY A 98 -7.92 -9.12 -2.59
CA GLY A 98 -6.86 -10.10 -2.77
C GLY A 98 -5.57 -9.54 -3.37
N LEU A 99 -5.42 -8.21 -3.44
CA LEU A 99 -4.20 -7.53 -3.84
C LEU A 99 -3.61 -6.71 -2.68
N SER A 100 -2.30 -6.47 -2.75
CA SER A 100 -1.58 -5.63 -1.81
C SER A 100 -0.43 -4.91 -2.51
N TRP A 101 -0.15 -3.68 -2.07
CA TRP A 101 1.05 -2.97 -2.48
C TRP A 101 2.30 -3.60 -1.85
N ASN A 102 3.40 -3.61 -2.60
CA ASN A 102 4.71 -4.01 -2.16
C ASN A 102 5.67 -2.82 -2.32
N THR A 103 6.13 -2.30 -1.18
CA THR A 103 7.03 -1.13 -1.09
C THR A 103 8.47 -1.52 -0.84
N SER A 104 8.82 -2.81 -0.91
CA SER A 104 10.17 -3.30 -0.58
C SER A 104 11.27 -2.70 -1.46
N SER A 105 10.94 -2.29 -2.68
CA SER A 105 11.87 -1.65 -3.62
C SER A 105 11.72 -0.14 -3.71
N LEU A 106 10.78 0.45 -2.95
CA LEU A 106 10.43 1.87 -3.07
C LEU A 106 11.63 2.75 -2.73
N TYR A 107 12.36 2.44 -1.65
CA TYR A 107 13.52 3.23 -1.20
C TYR A 107 14.86 2.72 -1.71
N THR A 108 14.88 1.76 -2.64
CA THR A 108 16.12 1.21 -3.21
C THR A 108 16.22 1.49 -4.70
N THR A 109 15.14 1.26 -5.44
CA THR A 109 15.09 1.45 -6.90
C THR A 109 13.89 2.29 -7.34
N GLY A 110 13.17 2.91 -6.42
CA GLY A 110 11.97 3.71 -6.75
C GLY A 110 10.76 2.95 -7.25
N VAL A 111 10.76 1.62 -7.12
CA VAL A 111 9.70 0.77 -7.67
C VAL A 111 8.64 0.46 -6.62
N LEU A 112 7.38 0.78 -6.96
CA LEU A 112 6.18 0.32 -6.28
C LEU A 112 5.54 -0.83 -7.06
N SER A 113 5.33 -1.98 -6.42
CA SER A 113 4.75 -3.16 -7.10
C SER A 113 3.43 -3.60 -6.48
N VAL A 114 2.66 -4.39 -7.23
CA VAL A 114 1.42 -5.01 -6.77
C VAL A 114 1.60 -6.52 -6.66
N ASN A 115 1.31 -7.06 -5.49
CA ASN A 115 1.34 -8.50 -5.21
C ASN A 115 -0.08 -9.02 -4.96
N ASN A 116 -0.25 -10.34 -5.05
CA ASN A 116 -1.38 -10.98 -4.37
C ASN A 116 -1.25 -10.73 -2.86
N ALA A 117 -2.35 -10.36 -2.22
CA ALA A 117 -2.43 -10.33 -0.78
C ALA A 117 -2.19 -11.74 -0.25
N ALA A 118 -1.40 -11.85 0.82
CA ALA A 118 -1.28 -13.11 1.53
C ALA A 118 -2.69 -13.54 1.98
N ALA A 119 -3.05 -14.82 1.73
CA ALA A 119 -4.26 -15.38 2.32
C ALA A 119 -4.09 -15.32 3.84
N VAL A 120 -4.77 -14.39 4.50
CA VAL A 120 -4.81 -14.36 5.97
C VAL A 120 -5.51 -15.64 6.39
N PRO A 121 -4.87 -16.55 7.14
CA PRO A 121 -5.55 -17.73 7.66
C PRO A 121 -6.65 -17.25 8.59
N GLU A 122 -7.91 -17.53 8.25
CA GLU A 122 -9.02 -17.21 9.15
C GLU A 122 -8.77 -17.93 10.48
N PRO A 123 -8.69 -17.21 11.62
CA PRO A 123 -8.73 -17.86 12.92
C PRO A 123 -10.01 -18.70 12.92
N SER A 124 -9.85 -20.00 13.15
CA SER A 124 -10.88 -21.04 13.16
C SER A 124 -12.19 -20.62 13.85
N THR A 125 -13.00 -19.82 13.16
CA THR A 125 -14.29 -19.33 13.66
C THR A 125 -15.28 -20.50 13.61
N PHE A 126 -15.14 -21.36 12.60
CA PHE A 126 -15.77 -22.68 12.56
C PHE A 126 -15.32 -23.62 13.69
N GLY A 127 -14.07 -23.48 14.17
CA GLY A 127 -13.57 -24.25 15.32
C GLY A 127 -14.25 -23.88 16.63
N LEU A 128 -14.44 -22.58 16.91
CA LEU A 128 -15.17 -22.12 18.09
C LEU A 128 -16.66 -22.47 18.07
N LEU A 129 -17.30 -22.44 16.89
CA LEU A 129 -18.72 -22.79 16.74
C LEU A 129 -18.98 -24.29 16.95
N ALA A 130 -18.02 -25.15 16.57
CA ALA A 130 -18.10 -26.59 16.81
C ALA A 130 -17.95 -26.96 18.31
N ILE A 131 -17.09 -26.26 19.05
CA ILE A 131 -16.89 -26.50 20.49
C ILE A 131 -18.08 -25.96 21.32
N GLY A 132 -18.63 -24.81 20.92
CA GLY A 132 -19.81 -24.21 21.57
C GLY A 132 -21.09 -25.05 21.43
N SER A 133 -21.30 -25.68 20.26
CA SER A 133 -22.49 -26.51 20.00
C SER A 133 -22.45 -27.86 20.75
N LEU A 134 -21.27 -28.49 20.90
CA LEU A 134 -21.10 -29.69 21.73
C LEU A 134 -21.41 -29.42 23.21
N SER A 135 -20.95 -28.27 23.74
CA SER A 135 -21.20 -27.87 25.13
C SER A 135 -22.69 -27.65 25.41
N CYS A 136 -23.42 -27.01 24.49
CA CYS A 136 -24.87 -26.82 24.60
C CYS A 136 -25.67 -28.13 24.50
N ILE A 137 -25.22 -29.10 23.68
CA ILE A 137 -25.86 -30.42 23.55
C ILE A 137 -25.66 -31.25 24.83
N VAL A 138 -24.46 -31.25 25.41
CA VAL A 138 -24.16 -31.96 26.66
C VAL A 138 -24.95 -31.36 27.84
N LEU A 139 -25.09 -30.03 27.91
CA LEU A 139 -25.88 -29.37 28.95
C LEU A 139 -27.39 -29.64 28.81
N ARG A 140 -27.91 -29.82 27.58
CA ARG A 140 -29.31 -30.25 27.37
C ARG A 140 -29.57 -31.67 27.83
N ARG A 141 -28.61 -32.59 27.65
CA ARG A 141 -28.74 -34.00 28.08
C ARG A 141 -28.74 -34.19 29.60
N ARG A 142 -28.15 -33.26 30.36
CA ARG A 142 -28.08 -33.34 31.83
C ARG A 142 -29.35 -32.88 32.56
N ARG A 143 -30.31 -32.25 31.86
CA ARG A 143 -31.54 -31.71 32.47
C ARG A 143 -32.77 -32.62 32.37
N SER A 144 -32.72 -33.74 31.66
CA SER A 144 -33.87 -34.64 31.45
C SER A 144 -33.93 -35.87 32.38
N GLY A 145 -33.17 -35.88 33.49
CA GLY A 145 -33.04 -37.04 34.38
C GLY A 145 -33.75 -36.97 35.75
N LEU A 146 -34.55 -35.93 36.03
CA LEU A 146 -35.22 -35.79 37.33
C LEU A 146 -36.74 -35.77 37.19
N ALA A 147 -37.32 -36.95 36.97
CA ALA A 147 -38.72 -37.19 37.26
C ALA A 147 -38.93 -38.63 37.76
N LYS A 148 -39.43 -38.70 38.98
CA LYS A 148 -40.28 -39.72 39.61
C LYS A 148 -39.67 -40.61 40.71
N GLN A 149 -40.50 -40.72 41.76
CA GLN A 149 -40.53 -41.60 42.95
C GLN A 149 -39.92 -40.97 44.21
N VAL A 150 -40.65 -40.71 45.30
CA VAL A 150 -42.01 -41.10 45.78
C VAL A 150 -42.74 -39.89 46.33
#